data_AF-A0A7Z0QMX9-F1
#
_entry.id   AF-A0A7Z0QMX9-F1
#
_cell.length_a   1.000
_cell.length_b   1.000
_cell.length_c   1.000
_cell.angle_alpha   90.00
_cell.angle_beta   90.00
_cell.angle_gamma   90.00
#
_symmetry.space_group_name_H-M   'P 1'
#
loop_
_entity.id
_entity.type
_entity.pdbx_description
1 polymer ?
#
loop_
_entity_poly.entity_id
_entity_poly.type
_entity_poly.pdbx_seq_one_letter_code
_entity_poly.pdbx_strand_id
1 'polypeptide(L)'
;MRFTKSEILDEFARQDRSYRLAIISSHWLQGGAQYKPSAVEEARGLRMKVLDEWVSYSDLAMLLEQDASRFSITTDFVLNQLHALIRVPFELLSDYCEDFDRASSGRAMVKELRDVDWYEYARAIRNTVSHNFRFDFSRYKPEHFPITWRGISFTADLDGKAITFESFWHKSGYELFVAMRDFAEALPE
;
A
#
# COMPACT_ATOMS: atom_id res chain seq x y z
N MET A 1 14.51 21.75 -0.45
CA MET A 1 13.41 20.81 -0.75
C MET A 1 13.99 19.64 -1.52
N ARG A 2 13.77 18.39 -1.06
CA ARG A 2 14.14 17.17 -1.79
C ARG A 2 13.23 16.89 -2.98
N PHE A 3 11.97 17.31 -2.88
CA PHE A 3 10.94 17.10 -3.89
C PHE A 3 10.13 18.39 -4.08
N THR A 4 9.71 18.63 -5.31
CA THR A 4 8.69 19.61 -5.66
C THR A 4 7.30 18.99 -5.50
N LYS A 5 6.26 19.85 -5.41
CA LYS A 5 4.87 19.39 -5.42
C LYS A 5 4.54 18.54 -6.65
N SER A 6 5.00 18.96 -7.84
CA SER A 6 4.77 18.23 -9.08
C SER A 6 5.35 16.81 -9.04
N GLU A 7 6.58 16.65 -8.55
CA GLU A 7 7.21 15.32 -8.42
C GLU A 7 6.44 14.42 -7.45
N ILE A 8 5.91 14.99 -6.36
CA ILE A 8 5.05 14.24 -5.43
C ILE A 8 3.76 13.79 -6.13
N LEU A 9 3.07 14.68 -6.83
CA LEU A 9 1.83 14.36 -7.53
C LEU A 9 2.04 13.32 -8.64
N ASP A 10 3.16 13.39 -9.37
CA ASP A 10 3.53 12.38 -10.37
C ASP A 10 3.74 11.01 -9.74
N GLU A 11 4.35 10.96 -8.56
CA GLU A 11 4.53 9.72 -7.80
C GLU A 11 3.20 9.17 -7.29
N PHE A 12 2.30 10.00 -6.77
CA PHE A 12 0.93 9.59 -6.44
C PHE A 12 0.22 8.99 -7.66
N ALA A 13 0.31 9.65 -8.82
CA ALA A 13 -0.29 9.14 -10.05
C ALA A 13 0.32 7.81 -10.49
N ARG A 14 1.62 7.60 -10.26
CA ARG A 14 2.30 6.32 -10.53
C ARG A 14 1.78 5.22 -9.62
N GLN A 15 1.68 5.47 -8.32
CA GLN A 15 1.16 4.50 -7.36
C GLN A 15 -0.31 4.14 -7.63
N ASP A 16 -1.16 5.11 -7.99
CA ASP A 16 -2.53 4.85 -8.41
C ASP A 16 -2.59 3.87 -9.59
N ARG A 17 -1.83 4.15 -10.65
CA ARG A 17 -1.79 3.28 -11.84
C ARG A 17 -1.32 1.87 -11.48
N SER A 18 -0.23 1.74 -10.73
CA SER A 18 0.30 0.44 -10.31
C SER A 18 -0.73 -0.36 -9.50
N TYR A 19 -1.41 0.28 -8.57
CA TYR A 19 -2.41 -0.37 -7.75
C TYR A 19 -3.65 -0.79 -8.56
N ARG A 20 -4.16 0.08 -9.45
CA ARG A 20 -5.30 -0.26 -10.31
C ARG A 20 -4.96 -1.38 -11.30
N LEU A 21 -3.74 -1.43 -11.81
CA LEU A 21 -3.24 -2.57 -12.59
C LEU A 21 -3.25 -3.84 -11.75
N ALA A 22 -2.80 -3.79 -10.50
CA ALA A 22 -2.85 -4.94 -9.59
C ALA A 22 -4.28 -5.44 -9.35
N ILE A 23 -5.26 -4.54 -9.19
CA ILE A 23 -6.68 -4.91 -9.09
C ILE A 23 -7.14 -5.64 -10.35
N ILE A 24 -6.87 -5.08 -11.54
CA ILE A 24 -7.24 -5.72 -12.81
C ILE A 24 -6.57 -7.09 -12.96
N SER A 25 -5.27 -7.18 -12.68
CA SER A 25 -4.52 -8.44 -12.70
C SER A 25 -5.08 -9.44 -11.68
N SER A 26 -5.55 -9.00 -10.52
CA SER A 26 -6.14 -9.89 -9.51
C SER A 26 -7.39 -10.61 -10.04
N HIS A 27 -8.21 -9.94 -10.85
CA HIS A 27 -9.35 -10.58 -11.51
C HIS A 27 -8.90 -11.67 -12.47
N TRP A 28 -7.88 -11.38 -13.29
CA TRP A 28 -7.31 -12.38 -14.20
C TRP A 28 -6.71 -13.58 -13.46
N LEU A 29 -5.96 -13.31 -12.38
CA LEU A 29 -5.39 -14.34 -11.51
C LEU A 29 -6.47 -15.22 -10.87
N GLN A 30 -7.60 -14.65 -10.43
CA GLN A 30 -8.71 -15.38 -9.81
C GLN A 30 -9.66 -16.08 -10.79
N GLY A 31 -9.82 -15.55 -12.00
CA GLY A 31 -10.86 -15.99 -12.92
C GLY A 31 -10.66 -17.38 -13.50
N GLY A 32 -9.52 -18.02 -13.26
CA GLY A 32 -9.25 -19.38 -13.73
C GLY A 32 -9.45 -19.50 -15.24
N ALA A 33 -10.28 -20.47 -15.67
CA ALA A 33 -10.56 -20.72 -17.08
C ALA A 33 -11.48 -19.69 -17.75
N GLN A 34 -12.05 -18.72 -17.00
CA GLN A 34 -12.93 -17.68 -17.55
C GLN A 34 -12.19 -16.77 -18.54
N TYR A 35 -10.89 -16.55 -18.33
CA TYR A 35 -10.05 -15.72 -19.19
C TYR A 35 -9.14 -16.58 -20.06
N LYS A 36 -8.85 -16.12 -21.29
CA LYS A 36 -7.95 -16.79 -22.22
C LYS A 36 -6.90 -15.80 -22.79
N PRO A 37 -5.59 -16.11 -22.70
CA PRO A 37 -5.03 -17.21 -21.90
C PRO A 37 -5.35 -16.99 -20.40
N SER A 38 -5.60 -18.08 -19.68
CA SER A 38 -5.73 -18.02 -18.22
C SER A 38 -4.38 -17.78 -17.57
N ALA A 39 -4.35 -17.26 -16.34
CA ALA A 39 -3.11 -17.10 -15.60
C ALA A 39 -2.31 -18.39 -15.45
N VAL A 40 -2.99 -19.53 -15.30
CA VAL A 40 -2.37 -20.86 -15.25
C VAL A 40 -1.71 -21.22 -16.58
N GLU A 41 -2.42 -21.04 -17.70
CA GLU A 41 -1.89 -21.35 -19.04
C GLU A 41 -0.66 -20.50 -19.35
N GLU A 42 -0.72 -19.20 -19.04
CA GLU A 42 0.40 -18.29 -19.24
C GLU A 42 1.60 -18.70 -18.37
N ALA A 43 1.40 -18.94 -17.07
CA ALA A 43 2.46 -19.30 -16.14
C ALA A 43 3.14 -20.65 -16.50
N ARG A 44 2.42 -21.61 -17.08
CA ARG A 44 3.02 -22.88 -17.54
C ARG A 44 4.01 -22.67 -18.69
N GLY A 45 3.71 -21.73 -19.59
CA GLY A 45 4.54 -21.44 -20.76
C GLY A 45 5.64 -20.41 -20.50
N LEU A 46 5.49 -19.57 -19.47
CA LEU A 46 6.37 -18.44 -19.21
C LEU A 46 7.69 -18.86 -18.57
N ARG A 47 8.77 -18.26 -19.07
CA ARG A 47 10.13 -18.37 -18.52
C ARG A 47 10.83 -17.03 -18.60
N MET A 48 11.66 -16.74 -17.61
CA MET A 48 12.49 -15.54 -17.56
C MET A 48 13.96 -15.94 -17.62
N LYS A 49 14.75 -15.27 -18.47
CA LYS A 49 16.20 -15.46 -18.50
C LYS A 49 16.86 -14.56 -17.44
N VAL A 50 17.60 -15.15 -16.52
CA VAL A 50 18.31 -14.46 -15.43
C VAL A 50 19.73 -15.00 -15.35
N LEU A 51 20.74 -14.16 -15.53
CA LEU A 51 22.16 -14.55 -15.47
C LEU A 51 22.49 -15.81 -16.29
N ASP A 52 21.97 -15.86 -17.53
CA ASP A 52 22.06 -17.01 -18.44
C ASP A 52 21.34 -18.31 -18.03
N GLU A 53 20.63 -18.30 -16.90
CA GLU A 53 19.73 -19.37 -16.50
C GLU A 53 18.27 -19.06 -16.86
N TRP A 54 17.46 -20.10 -17.08
CA TRP A 54 16.02 -19.95 -17.32
C TRP A 54 15.24 -20.30 -16.07
N VAL A 55 14.55 -19.31 -15.49
CA VAL A 55 13.64 -19.49 -14.37
C VAL A 55 12.24 -19.77 -14.92
N SER A 56 11.67 -20.91 -14.56
CA SER A 56 10.32 -21.31 -14.96
C SER A 56 9.28 -20.77 -13.98
N TYR A 57 8.07 -20.51 -14.49
CA TYR A 57 6.91 -20.07 -13.70
C TYR A 57 5.91 -21.22 -13.48
N SER A 58 6.30 -22.46 -13.83
CA SER A 58 5.42 -23.63 -13.73
C SER A 58 5.00 -23.97 -12.29
N ASP A 59 5.80 -23.59 -11.30
CA ASP A 59 5.49 -23.70 -9.88
C ASP A 59 4.33 -22.76 -9.48
N LEU A 60 4.34 -21.53 -9.97
CA LEU A 60 3.22 -20.60 -9.81
C LEU A 60 1.96 -21.11 -10.48
N ALA A 61 2.07 -21.78 -11.64
CA ALA A 61 0.92 -22.41 -12.28
C ALA A 61 0.28 -23.48 -11.38
N MET A 62 1.09 -24.33 -10.73
CA MET A 62 0.58 -25.34 -9.79
C MET A 62 -0.16 -24.70 -8.60
N LEU A 63 0.34 -23.57 -8.10
CA LEU A 63 -0.32 -22.82 -7.03
C LEU A 63 -1.63 -22.17 -7.50
N LEU A 64 -1.65 -21.60 -8.70
CA LEU A 64 -2.84 -20.96 -9.29
C LEU A 64 -3.94 -21.97 -9.65
N GLU A 65 -3.60 -23.23 -9.89
CA GLU A 65 -4.58 -24.30 -10.13
C GLU A 65 -5.39 -24.67 -8.88
N GLN A 66 -4.81 -24.48 -7.69
CA GLN A 66 -5.46 -24.80 -6.42
C GLN A 66 -6.25 -23.59 -5.92
N ASP A 67 -7.57 -23.71 -5.76
CA ASP A 67 -8.43 -22.56 -5.39
C ASP A 67 -7.99 -21.83 -4.11
N ALA A 68 -7.63 -22.56 -3.05
CA ALA A 68 -7.17 -21.96 -1.80
C ALA A 68 -5.84 -21.22 -1.96
N SER A 69 -4.87 -21.83 -2.65
CA SER A 69 -3.57 -21.23 -2.93
C SER A 69 -3.73 -20.02 -3.84
N ARG A 70 -4.52 -20.12 -4.92
CA ARG A 70 -4.86 -19.02 -5.85
C ARG A 70 -5.42 -17.81 -5.11
N PHE A 71 -6.39 -18.03 -4.23
CA PHE A 71 -6.93 -16.96 -3.37
C PHE A 71 -5.84 -16.30 -2.54
N SER A 72 -5.09 -17.09 -1.76
CA SER A 72 -4.03 -16.57 -0.88
C SER A 72 -2.98 -15.75 -1.64
N ILE A 73 -2.41 -16.29 -2.72
CA ILE A 73 -1.32 -15.62 -3.45
C ILE A 73 -1.79 -14.34 -4.13
N THR A 74 -3.06 -14.28 -4.56
CA THR A 74 -3.63 -13.09 -5.17
C THR A 74 -3.92 -12.02 -4.12
N THR A 75 -4.44 -12.43 -2.96
CA THR A 75 -4.62 -11.52 -1.83
C THR A 75 -3.28 -10.93 -1.40
N ASP A 76 -2.23 -11.74 -1.26
CA ASP A 76 -0.89 -11.27 -0.91
C ASP A 76 -0.31 -10.33 -1.98
N PHE A 77 -0.50 -10.66 -3.26
CA PHE A 77 -0.08 -9.81 -4.38
C PHE A 77 -0.71 -8.41 -4.28
N VAL A 78 -2.04 -8.32 -4.10
CA VAL A 78 -2.70 -7.02 -4.03
C VAL A 78 -2.40 -6.30 -2.71
N LEU A 79 -2.27 -7.02 -1.60
CA LEU A 79 -1.90 -6.45 -0.31
C LEU A 79 -0.53 -5.76 -0.38
N ASN A 80 0.43 -6.37 -1.07
CA ASN A 80 1.75 -5.77 -1.29
C ASN A 80 1.68 -4.50 -2.16
N GLN A 81 0.77 -4.44 -3.13
CA GLN A 81 0.55 -3.24 -3.94
C GLN A 81 -0.17 -2.14 -3.15
N LEU A 82 -1.10 -2.53 -2.28
CA LEU A 82 -1.75 -1.59 -1.36
C LEU A 82 -0.75 -1.02 -0.35
N HIS A 83 0.22 -1.81 0.09
CA HIS A 83 1.36 -1.32 0.87
C HIS A 83 2.11 -0.22 0.11
N ALA A 84 2.52 -0.46 -1.13
CA ALA A 84 3.21 0.55 -1.93
C ALA A 84 2.36 1.82 -2.11
N LEU A 85 1.06 1.65 -2.33
CA LEU A 85 0.08 2.74 -2.46
C LEU A 85 -0.01 3.63 -1.21
N ILE A 86 0.27 3.11 -0.01
CA ILE A 86 0.20 3.90 1.23
C ILE A 86 1.56 4.41 1.68
N ARG A 87 2.55 3.51 1.75
CA ARG A 87 3.85 3.84 2.34
C ARG A 87 4.56 4.93 1.55
N VAL A 88 4.65 4.78 0.23
CA VAL A 88 5.44 5.70 -0.61
C VAL A 88 4.83 7.12 -0.56
N PRO A 89 3.51 7.29 -0.78
CA PRO A 89 2.87 8.60 -0.61
C PRO A 89 3.04 9.21 0.79
N PHE A 90 2.87 8.42 1.85
CA PHE A 90 3.02 8.93 3.22
C PHE A 90 4.45 9.43 3.50
N GLU A 91 5.47 8.67 3.09
CA GLU A 91 6.87 9.05 3.26
C GLU A 91 7.20 10.35 2.49
N LEU A 92 6.72 10.49 1.25
CA LEU A 92 6.89 11.72 0.47
C LEU A 92 6.24 12.94 1.11
N LEU A 93 4.99 12.80 1.59
CA LEU A 93 4.30 13.89 2.28
C LEU A 93 5.04 14.32 3.54
N SER A 94 5.48 13.35 4.35
CA SER A 94 6.25 13.62 5.56
C SER A 94 7.55 14.35 5.24
N ASP A 95 8.30 13.85 4.25
CA ASP A 95 9.58 14.42 3.83
C ASP A 95 9.43 15.84 3.28
N TYR A 96 8.40 16.09 2.46
CA TYR A 96 8.11 17.41 1.94
C TYR A 96 7.76 18.39 3.05
N CYS A 97 6.87 18.02 3.97
CA CYS A 97 6.47 18.89 5.07
C CYS A 97 7.65 19.25 5.97
N GLU A 98 8.52 18.28 6.28
CA GLU A 98 9.75 18.53 7.06
C GLU A 98 10.72 19.47 6.34
N ASP A 99 10.92 19.28 5.04
CA ASP A 99 11.81 20.14 4.26
C ASP A 99 11.24 21.55 4.12
N PHE A 100 9.92 21.68 3.95
CA PHE A 100 9.23 22.96 3.84
C PHE A 100 9.40 23.77 5.12
N ASP A 101 9.15 23.17 6.28
CA ASP A 101 9.28 23.82 7.59
C ASP A 101 10.73 24.22 7.90
N ARG A 102 11.72 23.50 7.36
CA ARG A 102 13.15 23.88 7.46
C ARG A 102 13.52 25.05 6.55
N ALA A 103 12.89 25.14 5.38
CA ALA A 103 13.20 26.15 4.37
C ALA A 103 12.39 27.45 4.54
N SER A 104 11.21 27.37 5.17
CA SER A 104 10.25 28.47 5.31
C SER A 104 9.77 28.59 6.74
N SER A 105 9.69 29.82 7.25
CA SER A 105 9.23 30.11 8.62
C SER A 105 7.75 30.49 8.71
N GLY A 106 6.99 30.41 7.60
CA GLY A 106 5.64 30.98 7.48
C GLY A 106 4.47 30.03 7.73
N ARG A 107 4.67 28.71 7.57
CA ARG A 107 3.63 27.68 7.70
C ARG A 107 4.25 26.45 8.36
N ALA A 108 3.53 25.83 9.29
CA ALA A 108 3.98 24.63 10.00
C ALA A 108 3.36 23.38 9.37
N MET A 109 3.85 23.01 8.18
CA MET A 109 3.34 21.91 7.37
C MET A 109 3.40 20.57 8.09
N VAL A 110 4.43 20.31 8.90
CA VAL A 110 4.49 19.07 9.70
C VAL A 110 3.34 19.00 10.69
N LYS A 111 2.95 20.14 11.28
CA LYS A 111 1.81 20.20 12.18
C LYS A 111 0.51 19.97 11.40
N GLU A 112 0.34 20.64 10.27
CA GLU A 112 -0.87 20.46 9.43
C GLU A 112 -1.04 19.02 8.95
N LEU A 113 0.05 18.36 8.54
CA LEU A 113 0.05 16.94 8.18
C LEU A 113 -0.33 16.05 9.38
N ARG A 114 0.04 16.41 10.61
CA ARG A 114 -0.32 15.64 11.82
C ARG A 114 -1.75 15.87 12.28
N ASP A 115 -2.32 17.03 11.96
CA ASP A 115 -3.66 17.45 12.38
C ASP A 115 -4.77 16.90 11.47
N VAL A 116 -4.44 16.32 10.30
CA VAL A 116 -5.44 15.63 9.46
C VAL A 116 -5.92 14.34 10.13
N ASP A 117 -7.21 14.04 9.98
CA ASP A 117 -7.92 12.96 10.66
C ASP A 117 -7.38 11.55 10.35
N TRP A 118 -6.75 11.39 9.19
CA TRP A 118 -6.19 10.12 8.72
C TRP A 118 -4.74 9.88 9.14
N TYR A 119 -4.03 10.87 9.71
CA TYR A 119 -2.57 10.79 9.90
C TYR A 119 -2.13 9.62 10.76
N GLU A 120 -2.68 9.48 11.97
CA GLU A 120 -2.28 8.42 12.89
C GLU A 120 -2.66 7.03 12.37
N TYR A 121 -3.77 6.94 11.63
CA TYR A 121 -4.19 5.72 10.96
C TYR A 121 -3.22 5.33 9.83
N ALA A 122 -2.86 6.28 8.96
CA ALA A 122 -1.87 6.06 7.90
C ALA A 122 -0.50 5.71 8.45
N ARG A 123 -0.09 6.36 9.54
CA ARG A 123 1.18 6.09 10.22
C ARG A 123 1.22 4.66 10.79
N ALA A 124 0.15 4.20 11.41
CA ALA A 124 0.05 2.84 11.95
C ALA A 124 0.16 1.79 10.83
N ILE A 125 -0.56 2.00 9.72
CA ILE A 125 -0.46 1.16 8.53
C ILE A 125 0.96 1.19 7.97
N ARG A 126 1.50 2.38 7.69
CA ARG A 126 2.83 2.57 7.11
C ARG A 126 3.89 1.83 7.93
N ASN A 127 3.84 1.90 9.25
CA ASN A 127 4.78 1.19 10.12
C ASN A 127 4.62 -0.34 10.00
N THR A 128 3.38 -0.83 10.01
CA THR A 128 3.04 -2.25 9.84
C THR A 128 3.60 -2.83 8.54
N VAL A 129 3.40 -2.11 7.44
CA VAL A 129 3.78 -2.57 6.10
C VAL A 129 5.27 -2.34 5.78
N SER A 130 5.96 -1.45 6.51
CA SER A 130 7.40 -1.22 6.33
C SER A 130 8.29 -2.35 6.88
N HIS A 131 7.71 -3.27 7.65
CA HIS A 131 8.43 -4.37 8.30
C HIS A 131 8.02 -5.73 7.73
N ASN A 132 7.29 -6.52 8.52
CA ASN A 132 6.93 -7.91 8.24
C ASN A 132 5.42 -8.10 8.07
N PHE A 133 4.70 -7.03 7.72
CA PHE A 133 3.23 -7.01 7.61
C PHE A 133 2.51 -7.37 8.92
N ARG A 134 3.15 -7.09 10.06
CA ARG A 134 2.55 -7.24 11.39
C ARG A 134 2.50 -5.90 12.09
N PHE A 135 1.41 -5.65 12.81
CA PHE A 135 1.30 -4.45 13.61
C PHE A 135 2.41 -4.44 14.66
N ASP A 136 3.09 -3.31 14.76
CA ASP A 136 4.05 -3.03 15.83
C ASP A 136 3.62 -1.74 16.50
N PHE A 137 3.05 -1.89 17.69
CA PHE A 137 2.55 -0.78 18.50
C PHE A 137 3.49 -0.44 19.66
N SER A 138 4.71 -0.98 19.69
CA SER A 138 5.68 -0.76 20.78
C SER A 138 5.99 0.72 21.04
N ARG A 139 5.81 1.58 20.04
CA ARG A 139 6.02 3.04 20.11
C ARG A 139 4.76 3.85 20.40
N TYR A 140 3.60 3.21 20.41
CA TYR A 140 2.32 3.85 20.71
C TYR A 140 2.07 3.77 22.21
N LYS A 141 1.60 4.88 22.78
CA LYS A 141 1.13 4.87 24.16
C LYS A 141 -0.32 4.37 24.19
N PRO A 142 -0.77 3.73 25.30
CA PRO A 142 -2.13 3.21 25.42
C PRO A 142 -3.22 4.25 25.11
N GLU A 143 -3.00 5.52 25.47
CA GLU A 143 -3.93 6.62 25.22
C GLU A 143 -4.15 6.97 23.73
N HIS A 144 -3.32 6.46 22.82
CA HIS A 144 -3.51 6.65 21.38
C HIS A 144 -4.51 5.66 20.78
N PHE A 145 -4.98 4.67 21.55
CA PHE A 145 -5.96 3.67 21.09
C PHE A 145 -7.38 3.99 21.59
N PRO A 146 -8.43 3.67 20.80
CA PRO A 146 -8.35 3.15 19.44
C PRO A 146 -7.92 4.22 18.43
N ILE A 147 -7.11 3.83 17.45
CA ILE A 147 -6.84 4.67 16.28
C ILE A 147 -7.98 4.41 15.30
N THR A 148 -8.92 5.33 15.19
CA THR A 148 -10.12 5.16 14.37
C THR A 148 -10.11 6.08 13.18
N TRP A 149 -10.33 5.53 11.99
CA TRP A 149 -10.58 6.31 10.78
C TRP A 149 -11.68 5.66 9.94
N ARG A 150 -12.69 6.46 9.56
CA ARG A 150 -13.88 6.02 8.81
C ARG A 150 -14.54 4.74 9.33
N GLY A 151 -14.60 4.58 10.65
CA GLY A 151 -15.26 3.45 11.31
C GLY A 151 -14.40 2.19 11.46
N ILE A 152 -13.17 2.17 10.92
CA ILE A 152 -12.19 1.11 11.17
C ILE A 152 -11.32 1.54 12.34
N SER A 153 -11.13 0.66 13.30
CA SER A 153 -10.37 0.94 14.51
C SER A 153 -9.21 -0.04 14.67
N PHE A 154 -8.02 0.48 14.90
CA PHE A 154 -6.92 -0.31 15.44
C PHE A 154 -6.94 -0.20 16.96
N THR A 155 -6.93 -1.35 17.60
CA THR A 155 -6.92 -1.49 19.06
C THR A 155 -5.61 -2.15 19.49
N ALA A 156 -5.23 -1.97 20.76
CA ALA A 156 -3.93 -2.43 21.25
C ALA A 156 -3.73 -3.96 21.16
N ASP A 157 -4.81 -4.75 21.13
CA ASP A 157 -4.78 -6.21 20.98
C ASP A 157 -4.36 -6.69 19.57
N LEU A 158 -4.32 -5.79 18.59
CA LEU A 158 -3.78 -6.10 17.26
C LEU A 158 -2.24 -6.12 17.25
N ASP A 159 -1.57 -5.72 18.34
CA ASP A 159 -0.10 -5.75 18.40
C ASP A 159 0.46 -7.15 18.10
N GLY A 160 1.46 -7.21 17.22
CA GLY A 160 2.05 -8.44 16.72
C GLY A 160 1.15 -9.28 15.81
N LYS A 161 -0.09 -8.88 15.51
CA LYS A 161 -0.97 -9.57 14.56
C LYS A 161 -0.61 -9.20 13.13
N ALA A 162 -0.78 -10.16 12.22
CA ALA A 162 -0.64 -9.89 10.79
C ALA A 162 -1.76 -8.95 10.34
N ILE A 163 -1.45 -8.03 9.43
CA ILE A 163 -2.48 -7.23 8.77
C ILE A 163 -3.35 -8.17 7.93
N THR A 164 -4.66 -8.09 8.12
CA THR A 164 -5.62 -8.94 7.41
C THR A 164 -6.39 -8.15 6.37
N PHE A 165 -7.06 -8.87 5.48
CA PHE A 165 -8.02 -8.31 4.52
C PHE A 165 -9.11 -7.47 5.20
N GLU A 166 -9.50 -7.82 6.44
CA GLU A 166 -10.51 -7.09 7.23
C GLU A 166 -9.97 -5.74 7.74
N SER A 167 -8.68 -5.69 8.06
CA SER A 167 -8.01 -4.49 8.55
C SER A 167 -7.67 -3.52 7.42
N PHE A 168 -7.53 -4.04 6.19
CA PHE A 168 -6.90 -3.32 5.09
C PHE A 168 -7.44 -3.76 3.72
N TRP A 169 -8.76 -3.68 3.55
CA TRP A 169 -9.41 -3.92 2.26
C TRP A 169 -8.99 -2.86 1.23
N HIS A 170 -9.06 -3.22 -0.05
CA HIS A 170 -8.91 -2.30 -1.19
C HIS A 170 -9.67 -0.99 -1.05
N LYS A 171 -10.91 -0.99 -0.55
CA LYS A 171 -11.71 0.24 -0.48
C LYS A 171 -11.13 1.21 0.54
N SER A 172 -11.00 0.79 1.79
CA SER A 172 -10.52 1.68 2.87
C SER A 172 -9.06 2.07 2.68
N GLY A 173 -8.22 1.17 2.17
CA GLY A 173 -6.85 1.51 1.77
C GLY A 173 -6.81 2.52 0.62
N TYR A 174 -7.62 2.34 -0.43
CA TYR A 174 -7.67 3.30 -1.53
C TYR A 174 -8.28 4.65 -1.13
N GLU A 175 -9.26 4.65 -0.23
CA GLU A 175 -9.80 5.87 0.37
C GLU A 175 -8.73 6.64 1.14
N LEU A 176 -7.86 5.95 1.87
CA LEU A 176 -6.72 6.55 2.58
C LEU A 176 -5.74 7.20 1.59
N PHE A 177 -5.44 6.49 0.50
CA PHE A 177 -4.64 7.04 -0.59
C PHE A 177 -5.24 8.32 -1.18
N VAL A 178 -6.54 8.33 -1.45
CA VAL A 178 -7.24 9.52 -1.95
C VAL A 178 -7.11 10.69 -0.96
N ALA A 179 -7.33 10.45 0.34
CA ALA A 179 -7.18 11.49 1.35
C ALA A 179 -5.76 12.08 1.42
N MET A 180 -4.73 11.24 1.26
CA MET A 180 -3.33 11.69 1.17
C MET A 180 -3.09 12.49 -0.12
N ARG A 181 -3.69 12.08 -1.25
CA ARG A 181 -3.53 12.80 -2.52
C ARG A 181 -4.18 14.17 -2.46
N ASP A 182 -5.36 14.27 -1.86
CA ASP A 182 -6.07 15.54 -1.69
C ASP A 182 -5.23 16.50 -0.81
N PHE A 183 -4.52 15.98 0.19
CA PHE A 183 -3.53 16.78 0.95
C PHE A 183 -2.33 17.19 0.07
N ALA A 184 -1.80 16.29 -0.76
CA ALA A 184 -0.70 16.57 -1.69
C ALA A 184 -1.07 17.70 -2.69
N GLU A 185 -2.30 17.71 -3.19
CA GLU A 185 -2.83 18.73 -4.08
C GLU A 185 -2.92 20.12 -3.42
N ALA A 186 -3.11 20.15 -2.09
CA ALA A 186 -3.14 21.37 -1.29
C ALA A 186 -1.76 21.86 -0.81
N LEU A 187 -0.68 21.15 -1.14
CA LEU A 187 0.68 21.59 -0.83
C LEU A 187 1.00 22.93 -1.54
N PRO A 188 1.85 23.77 -0.93
CA PRO A 188 2.43 24.93 -1.61
C PRO A 188 3.35 24.49 -2.77
N GLU A 189 3.67 25.42 -3.68
CA GLU A 189 4.72 25.22 -4.69
C GLU A 189 6.12 25.36 -4.08
#